data_AF-A0A6L4A197-F1
#
_entry.id   AF-A0A6L4A197-F1
#
_cell.length_a   1.000
_cell.length_b   1.000
_cell.length_c   1.000
_cell.angle_alpha   90.00
_cell.angle_beta   90.00
_cell.angle_gamma   90.00
#
_symmetry.space_group_name_H-M   'P 1'
#
loop_
_entity.id
_entity.type
_entity.pdbx_description
1 polymer ?
#
loop_
_entity_poly.entity_id
_entity_poly.type
_entity_poly.pdbx_seq_one_letter_code
_entity_poly.pdbx_strand_id
1 'polypeptide(L)'
;MKEFVMDTKKEITGLARRMAKCKTYDEAWMLGLELEAFGQVSTVAFKYVLEHGTQMARHAAAFWLSDEAEIVPAEVFLKMASDDDHEIRFHAAYGLGYVRHADVVKTLQKLMRHDANPELRQTAAQSLFAAAKINNAVDTIIDDFAHT
;
A
#
# COMPACT_ATOMS: atom_id res chain seq x y z
N MET A 1 17.01 -23.06 -17.10
CA MET A 1 15.81 -22.20 -16.88
C MET A 1 15.11 -22.52 -15.57
N LYS A 2 14.67 -23.77 -15.31
CA LYS A 2 14.01 -24.15 -14.03
C LYS A 2 14.88 -23.90 -12.78
N GLU A 3 16.18 -24.16 -12.87
CA GLU A 3 17.12 -24.00 -11.75
C GLU A 3 17.36 -22.54 -11.38
N PHE A 4 17.55 -21.67 -12.38
CA PHE A 4 17.65 -20.21 -12.22
C PHE A 4 16.40 -19.61 -11.56
N VAL A 5 15.20 -20.02 -11.99
CA VAL A 5 13.93 -19.55 -11.39
C VAL A 5 13.77 -20.01 -9.93
N MET A 6 14.25 -21.22 -9.59
CA MET A 6 14.23 -21.69 -8.19
C MET A 6 15.16 -20.88 -7.29
N ASP A 7 16.31 -20.47 -7.81
CA ASP A 7 17.30 -19.70 -7.05
C ASP A 7 16.78 -18.29 -6.73
N THR A 8 16.24 -17.58 -7.73
CA THR A 8 15.61 -16.26 -7.53
C THR A 8 14.46 -16.30 -6.52
N LYS A 9 13.61 -17.33 -6.58
CA LYS A 9 12.50 -17.47 -5.62
C LYS A 9 13.01 -17.67 -4.19
N LYS A 10 14.08 -18.45 -4.02
CA LYS A 10 14.70 -18.70 -2.72
C LYS A 10 15.33 -17.43 -2.15
N GLU A 11 15.97 -16.64 -3.01
CA GLU A 11 16.56 -15.35 -2.66
C GLU A 11 15.50 -14.34 -2.20
N ILE A 12 14.46 -14.09 -3.00
CA ILE A 12 13.35 -13.20 -2.64
C ILE A 12 12.70 -13.62 -1.31
N THR A 13 12.46 -14.93 -1.13
CA THR A 13 11.90 -15.46 0.12
C THR A 13 12.84 -15.23 1.31
N GLY A 14 14.15 -15.38 1.10
CA GLY A 14 15.17 -15.12 2.12
C GLY A 14 15.20 -13.65 2.53
N LEU A 15 15.17 -12.74 1.57
CA LEU A 15 15.12 -11.29 1.78
C LEU A 15 13.84 -10.88 2.51
N ALA A 16 12.68 -11.34 2.07
CA ALA A 16 11.39 -11.05 2.73
C ALA A 16 11.40 -11.50 4.20
N ARG A 17 11.96 -12.67 4.50
CA ARG A 17 12.06 -13.18 5.88
C ARG A 17 13.05 -12.40 6.74
N ARG A 18 14.12 -11.86 6.15
CA ARG A 18 15.07 -10.99 6.85
C ARG A 18 14.42 -9.63 7.13
N MET A 19 13.80 -9.03 6.12
CA MET A 19 13.08 -7.76 6.23
C MET A 19 11.99 -7.82 7.29
N ALA A 20 11.18 -8.89 7.32
CA ALA A 20 10.15 -9.09 8.33
C ALA A 20 10.68 -9.09 9.79
N LYS A 21 11.98 -9.33 10.01
CA LYS A 21 12.60 -9.35 11.34
C LYS A 21 13.33 -8.06 11.70
N CYS A 22 13.48 -7.12 10.76
CA CYS A 22 14.16 -5.84 10.99
C CYS A 22 13.47 -5.07 12.12
N LYS A 23 14.25 -4.41 12.97
CA LYS A 23 13.71 -3.68 14.13
C LYS A 23 13.64 -2.19 13.91
N THR A 24 14.37 -1.69 12.91
CA THR A 24 14.35 -0.28 12.51
C THR A 24 13.77 -0.15 11.10
N TYR A 25 13.26 1.04 10.81
CA TYR A 25 12.78 1.37 9.48
C TYR A 25 13.92 1.29 8.46
N ASP A 26 15.08 1.86 8.78
CA ASP A 26 16.26 1.88 7.90
C ASP A 26 16.72 0.47 7.50
N GLU A 27 16.78 -0.47 8.45
CA GLU A 27 17.13 -1.87 8.16
C GLU A 27 16.15 -2.51 7.18
N ALA A 28 14.85 -2.28 7.39
CA ALA A 28 13.81 -2.83 6.53
C ALA A 28 13.82 -2.17 5.16
N TRP A 29 14.03 -0.85 5.11
CA TRP A 29 14.07 -0.06 3.88
C TRP A 29 15.24 -0.50 2.98
N MET A 30 16.43 -0.71 3.55
CA MET A 30 17.59 -1.22 2.80
C MET A 30 17.34 -2.59 2.17
N LEU A 31 16.68 -3.51 2.88
CA LEU A 31 16.29 -4.80 2.30
C LEU A 31 15.16 -4.66 1.27
N GLY A 32 14.35 -3.63 1.39
CA GLY A 32 13.33 -3.31 0.39
C GLY A 32 13.92 -2.83 -0.94
N LEU A 33 15.00 -2.03 -0.91
CA LEU A 33 15.78 -1.71 -2.12
C LEU A 33 16.32 -2.96 -2.81
N GLU A 34 16.85 -3.91 -2.03
CA GLU A 34 17.32 -5.20 -2.58
C GLU A 34 16.15 -5.97 -3.21
N LEU A 35 14.96 -5.94 -2.61
CA LEU A 35 13.75 -6.58 -3.15
C LEU A 35 13.20 -5.89 -4.41
N GLU A 36 13.29 -4.57 -4.49
CA GLU A 36 12.83 -3.76 -5.64
C GLU A 36 13.61 -4.10 -6.92
N ALA A 37 14.88 -4.48 -6.79
CA ALA A 37 15.69 -4.97 -7.92
C ALA A 37 15.11 -6.21 -8.64
N PHE A 38 14.16 -6.92 -8.03
CA PHE A 38 13.44 -8.05 -8.65
C PHE A 38 12.15 -7.64 -9.39
N GLY A 39 11.84 -6.34 -9.48
CA GLY A 39 10.67 -5.79 -10.19
C GLY A 39 9.35 -6.29 -9.61
N GLN A 40 8.32 -6.47 -10.45
CA GLN A 40 6.94 -6.78 -10.04
C GLN A 40 6.77 -8.02 -9.13
N VAL A 41 7.78 -8.89 -9.03
CA VAL A 41 7.76 -10.07 -8.14
C VAL A 41 7.96 -9.66 -6.67
N SER A 42 8.52 -8.47 -6.42
CA SER A 42 8.73 -7.85 -5.10
C SER A 42 7.42 -7.65 -4.32
N THR A 43 6.30 -7.39 -5.01
CA THR A 43 4.98 -7.19 -4.40
C THR A 43 4.59 -8.34 -3.47
N VAL A 44 4.90 -9.60 -3.85
CA VAL A 44 4.59 -10.77 -3.01
C VAL A 44 5.45 -10.78 -1.74
N ALA A 45 6.71 -10.36 -1.83
CA ALA A 45 7.60 -10.24 -0.68
C ALA A 45 7.12 -9.13 0.28
N PHE A 46 6.76 -7.95 -0.25
CA PHE A 46 6.25 -6.86 0.59
C PHE A 46 4.92 -7.21 1.25
N LYS A 47 4.00 -7.89 0.56
CA LYS A 47 2.77 -8.42 1.19
C LYS A 47 3.08 -9.39 2.32
N TYR A 48 4.06 -10.28 2.15
CA TYR A 48 4.50 -11.17 3.22
C TYR A 48 5.03 -10.38 4.43
N VAL A 49 5.86 -9.36 4.19
CA VAL A 49 6.44 -8.52 5.26
C VAL A 49 5.36 -7.69 5.96
N LEU A 50 4.38 -7.17 5.22
CA LEU A 50 3.23 -6.44 5.78
C LEU A 50 2.40 -7.29 6.76
N GLU A 51 2.29 -8.61 6.51
CA GLU A 51 1.50 -9.53 7.32
C GLU A 51 2.28 -10.16 8.49
N HIS A 52 3.59 -10.35 8.34
CA HIS A 52 4.40 -11.13 9.29
C HIS A 52 5.58 -10.35 9.89
N GLY A 53 5.70 -9.07 9.54
CA GLY A 53 6.82 -8.22 9.95
C GLY A 53 6.65 -7.60 11.34
N THR A 54 7.76 -7.10 11.88
CA THR A 54 7.72 -6.13 12.98
C THR A 54 6.99 -4.85 12.53
N GLN A 55 6.61 -3.97 13.47
CA GLN A 55 5.99 -2.69 13.13
C GLN A 55 6.79 -1.90 12.08
N MET A 56 8.10 -1.73 12.31
CA MET A 56 8.96 -0.98 11.39
C MET A 56 9.11 -1.67 10.03
N ALA A 57 9.18 -3.01 10.01
CA ALA A 57 9.22 -3.76 8.77
C ALA A 57 7.92 -3.62 7.97
N ARG A 58 6.77 -3.63 8.65
CA ARG A 58 5.45 -3.41 8.04
C ARG A 58 5.32 -2.00 7.45
N HIS A 59 5.83 -0.98 8.15
CA HIS A 59 5.86 0.39 7.63
C HIS A 59 6.67 0.48 6.34
N ALA A 60 7.89 -0.06 6.33
CA ALA A 60 8.70 -0.09 5.11
C ALA A 60 8.02 -0.88 3.98
N ALA A 61 7.41 -2.02 4.27
CA ALA A 61 6.68 -2.79 3.26
C ALA A 61 5.45 -2.04 2.71
N ALA A 62 4.73 -1.30 3.56
CA ALA A 62 3.60 -0.47 3.15
C ALA A 62 4.06 0.67 2.22
N PHE A 63 5.20 1.30 2.52
CA PHE A 63 5.85 2.27 1.65
C PHE A 63 6.11 1.67 0.26
N TRP A 64 6.83 0.55 0.19
CA TRP A 64 7.19 -0.08 -1.09
C TRP A 64 5.98 -0.51 -1.92
N LEU A 65 4.94 -1.04 -1.26
CA LEU A 65 3.68 -1.35 -1.94
C LEU A 65 3.03 -0.09 -2.52
N SER A 66 3.05 1.02 -1.78
CA SER A 66 2.44 2.28 -2.23
C SER A 66 3.23 3.00 -3.32
N ASP A 67 4.55 2.81 -3.38
CA ASP A 67 5.43 3.32 -4.45
C ASP A 67 5.13 2.63 -5.79
N GLU A 68 4.79 1.33 -5.74
CA GLU A 68 4.39 0.52 -6.89
C GLU A 68 2.86 0.46 -7.11
N ALA A 69 2.10 1.47 -6.65
CA ALA A 69 0.64 1.37 -6.54
C ALA A 69 -0.10 0.99 -7.83
N GLU A 70 0.41 1.36 -9.00
CA GLU A 70 -0.22 1.05 -10.29
C GLU A 70 -0.21 -0.46 -10.63
N ILE A 71 0.72 -1.24 -10.07
CA ILE A 71 0.85 -2.68 -10.31
C ILE A 71 0.38 -3.53 -9.13
N VAL A 72 0.24 -2.95 -7.95
CA VAL A 72 -0.27 -3.63 -6.76
C VAL A 72 -1.79 -3.80 -6.87
N PRO A 73 -2.34 -5.01 -6.63
CA PRO A 73 -3.79 -5.23 -6.65
C PRO A 73 -4.52 -4.34 -5.65
N ALA A 74 -5.62 -3.72 -6.08
CA ALA A 74 -6.39 -2.78 -5.26
C ALA A 74 -6.83 -3.35 -3.90
N GLU A 75 -7.09 -4.67 -3.85
CA GLU A 75 -7.49 -5.39 -2.63
C GLU A 75 -6.43 -5.33 -1.53
N VAL A 76 -5.15 -5.17 -1.91
CA VAL A 76 -4.05 -5.00 -0.94
C VAL A 76 -4.22 -3.68 -0.21
N PHE A 77 -4.44 -2.58 -0.94
CA PHE A 77 -4.65 -1.27 -0.33
C PHE A 77 -5.98 -1.19 0.42
N LEU A 78 -7.04 -1.83 -0.07
CA LEU A 78 -8.32 -1.91 0.64
C LEU A 78 -8.19 -2.62 1.99
N LYS A 79 -7.39 -3.70 2.06
CA LYS A 79 -7.05 -4.36 3.33
C LYS A 79 -6.23 -3.45 4.24
N MET A 80 -5.19 -2.79 3.71
CA MET A 80 -4.35 -1.86 4.47
C MET A 80 -5.13 -0.66 5.03
N ALA A 81 -6.17 -0.20 4.33
CA ALA A 81 -7.01 0.92 4.76
C ALA A 81 -7.80 0.64 6.06
N SER A 82 -7.87 -0.61 6.49
CA SER A 82 -8.51 -1.03 7.74
C SER A 82 -7.50 -1.47 8.81
N ASP A 83 -6.20 -1.24 8.59
CA ASP A 83 -5.15 -1.61 9.54
C ASP A 83 -5.22 -0.76 10.83
N ASP A 84 -4.84 -1.34 11.97
CA ASP A 84 -4.81 -0.61 13.23
C ASP A 84 -3.70 0.46 13.25
N ASP A 85 -2.63 0.24 12.48
CA ASP A 85 -1.50 1.16 12.38
C ASP A 85 -1.79 2.30 11.38
N HIS A 86 -1.69 3.55 11.85
CA HIS A 86 -2.00 4.73 11.04
C HIS A 86 -1.02 4.93 9.87
N GLU A 87 0.25 4.52 10.02
CA GLU A 87 1.23 4.61 8.92
C GLU A 87 0.85 3.67 7.77
N ILE A 88 0.36 2.47 8.08
CA ILE A 88 -0.11 1.52 7.06
C ILE A 88 -1.37 2.05 6.37
N ARG A 89 -2.32 2.61 7.14
CA ARG A 89 -3.50 3.24 6.55
C ARG A 89 -3.15 4.47 5.71
N PHE A 90 -2.11 5.23 6.07
CA PHE A 90 -1.61 6.36 5.28
C PHE A 90 -1.14 5.90 3.89
N HIS A 91 -0.27 4.89 3.85
CA HIS A 91 0.18 4.30 2.58
C HIS A 91 -0.96 3.65 1.80
N ALA A 92 -1.96 3.09 2.48
CA ALA A 92 -3.18 2.60 1.85
C ALA A 92 -3.95 3.72 1.15
N ALA A 93 -4.18 4.85 1.83
CA ALA A 93 -4.88 5.99 1.27
C ALA A 93 -4.15 6.54 0.04
N TYR A 94 -2.81 6.61 0.09
CA TYR A 94 -2.01 6.99 -1.07
C TYR A 94 -2.19 6.01 -2.23
N GLY A 95 -1.95 4.70 -2.02
CA GLY A 95 -2.04 3.69 -3.07
C GLY A 95 -3.44 3.55 -3.69
N LEU A 96 -4.49 3.71 -2.88
CA LEU A 96 -5.88 3.76 -3.35
C LEU A 96 -6.13 4.87 -4.39
N GLY A 97 -5.35 5.95 -4.36
CA GLY A 97 -5.40 7.04 -5.33
C GLY A 97 -5.07 6.63 -6.77
N TYR A 98 -4.39 5.50 -6.96
CA TYR A 98 -3.82 5.07 -8.24
C TYR A 98 -4.43 3.77 -8.80
N VAL A 99 -5.39 3.18 -8.09
CA VAL A 99 -5.98 1.88 -8.47
C VAL A 99 -7.45 1.98 -8.85
N ARG A 100 -7.86 1.07 -9.73
CA ARG A 100 -9.27 0.91 -10.12
C ARG A 100 -9.91 -0.23 -9.33
N HIS A 101 -10.90 0.09 -8.50
CA HIS A 101 -11.77 -0.89 -7.85
C HIS A 101 -13.03 -0.20 -7.31
N ALA A 102 -14.17 -0.90 -7.34
CA ALA A 102 -15.48 -0.32 -7.01
C ALA A 102 -15.55 0.30 -5.60
N ASP A 103 -14.83 -0.27 -4.64
CA ASP A 103 -14.81 0.19 -3.25
C ASP A 103 -13.80 1.32 -2.95
N VAL A 104 -12.95 1.73 -3.90
CA VAL A 104 -11.87 2.71 -3.66
C VAL A 104 -12.44 4.05 -3.20
N VAL A 105 -13.39 4.59 -3.96
CA VAL A 105 -13.99 5.91 -3.71
C VAL A 105 -14.65 5.95 -2.33
N LYS A 106 -15.47 4.94 -2.02
CA LYS A 106 -16.14 4.82 -0.72
C LYS A 106 -15.15 4.68 0.43
N THR A 107 -14.08 3.92 0.23
CA THR A 107 -13.04 3.72 1.25
C THR A 107 -12.30 5.02 1.54
N LEU A 108 -11.89 5.76 0.51
CA LEU A 108 -11.23 7.06 0.64
C LEU A 108 -12.16 8.11 1.28
N GLN A 109 -13.44 8.16 0.91
CA GLN A 109 -14.43 9.02 1.58
C GLN A 109 -14.55 8.70 3.08
N LYS A 110 -14.58 7.42 3.45
CA LYS A 110 -14.62 7.00 4.87
C LYS A 110 -13.38 7.46 5.62
N LEU A 111 -12.19 7.23 5.06
CA LEU A 111 -10.92 7.67 5.68
C LEU A 111 -10.88 9.19 5.83
N MET A 112 -11.22 9.93 4.76
CA MET A 112 -11.27 11.40 4.76
C MET A 112 -12.19 11.95 5.85
N ARG A 113 -13.35 11.33 6.11
CA ARG A 113 -14.35 11.84 7.05
C ARG A 113 -14.14 11.36 8.48
N HIS A 114 -13.59 10.16 8.68
CA HIS A 114 -13.69 9.45 9.95
C HIS A 114 -12.37 8.93 10.52
N ASP A 115 -11.24 9.02 9.80
CA ASP A 115 -9.97 8.60 10.40
C ASP A 115 -9.58 9.51 11.56
N ALA A 116 -9.06 8.90 12.63
CA ALA A 116 -8.62 9.62 13.82
C ALA A 116 -7.43 10.54 13.52
N ASN A 117 -6.54 10.15 12.59
CA ASN A 117 -5.36 10.92 12.23
C ASN A 117 -5.73 12.04 11.23
N PRO A 118 -5.56 13.34 11.59
CA PRO A 118 -5.84 14.46 10.69
C PRO A 118 -5.04 14.47 9.39
N GLU A 119 -3.77 14.05 9.43
CA GLU A 119 -2.91 13.96 8.26
C GLU A 119 -3.42 12.91 7.29
N LEU A 120 -3.86 11.76 7.81
CA LEU A 120 -4.48 10.72 6.99
C LEU A 120 -5.77 11.21 6.32
N ARG A 121 -6.60 11.97 7.04
CA ARG A 121 -7.79 12.59 6.43
C ARG A 121 -7.43 13.49 5.24
N GLN A 122 -6.35 14.27 5.36
CA GLN A 122 -5.84 15.10 4.27
C GLN A 122 -5.34 14.26 3.09
N THR A 123 -4.53 13.23 3.34
CA THR A 123 -4.05 12.31 2.31
C THR A 123 -5.22 11.63 1.59
N ALA A 124 -6.23 11.17 2.33
CA ALA A 124 -7.41 10.55 1.74
C ALA A 124 -8.20 11.53 0.86
N ALA A 125 -8.32 12.80 1.26
CA ALA A 125 -8.95 13.83 0.42
C ALA A 125 -8.18 14.06 -0.89
N GLN A 126 -6.85 14.12 -0.83
CA GLN A 126 -5.99 14.29 -2.00
C GLN A 126 -6.09 13.08 -2.94
N SER A 127 -5.98 11.87 -2.40
CA SER A 127 -6.09 10.63 -3.16
C SER A 127 -7.49 10.42 -3.75
N LEU A 128 -8.54 10.91 -3.09
CA LEU A 128 -9.91 10.79 -3.58
C LEU A 128 -10.08 11.48 -4.94
N PHE A 129 -9.45 12.63 -5.14
CA PHE A 129 -9.48 13.33 -6.44
C PHE A 129 -8.80 12.52 -7.55
N ALA A 130 -7.64 11.91 -7.27
CA ALA A 130 -6.95 11.05 -8.23
C ALA A 130 -7.76 9.78 -8.54
N ALA A 131 -8.26 9.12 -7.50
CA ALA A 131 -9.10 7.92 -7.62
C ALA A 131 -10.41 8.19 -8.35
N ALA A 132 -11.01 9.37 -8.18
CA ALA A 132 -12.25 9.79 -8.85
C ALA A 132 -12.12 9.64 -10.37
N LYS A 133 -11.02 10.13 -10.92
CA LYS A 133 -10.74 10.08 -12.35
C LYS A 133 -10.53 8.64 -12.82
N ILE A 134 -9.75 7.86 -12.07
CA ILE A 134 -9.45 6.46 -12.42
C ILE A 134 -10.70 5.57 -12.38
N ASN A 135 -11.61 5.84 -11.43
CA ASN A 135 -12.82 5.06 -11.18
C ASN A 135 -14.09 5.66 -11.81
N ASN A 136 -13.96 6.71 -12.65
CA ASN A 136 -15.09 7.40 -13.30
C ASN A 136 -16.17 7.88 -12.31
N ALA A 137 -15.74 8.46 -11.18
CA ALA A 137 -16.60 8.86 -10.06
C ALA A 137 -16.54 10.36 -9.74
N VAL A 138 -16.08 11.19 -10.70
CA VAL A 138 -15.92 12.64 -10.50
C VAL A 138 -17.26 13.29 -10.16
N ASP A 139 -18.30 13.01 -10.94
CA ASP A 139 -19.65 13.57 -10.70
C ASP A 139 -20.20 13.13 -9.35
N THR A 140 -20.07 11.85 -9.02
CA THR A 140 -20.46 11.28 -7.72
C THR A 140 -19.83 12.02 -6.54
N ILE A 141 -18.55 12.39 -6.67
CA ILE A 141 -17.82 13.09 -5.62
C ILE A 141 -18.24 14.56 -5.54
N ILE A 142 -18.47 15.24 -6.67
CA ILE A 142 -18.97 16.61 -6.69
C ILE A 142 -20.34 16.71 -6.01
N ASP A 143 -21.25 15.79 -6.32
CA ASP A 143 -22.58 15.75 -5.71
C ASP A 143 -22.51 15.51 -4.20
N ASP A 144 -21.64 14.60 -3.74
CA ASP A 144 -21.42 14.31 -2.32
C ASP A 144 -20.93 15.55 -1.54
N PHE A 145 -20.04 16.36 -2.13
CA PHE A 145 -19.57 17.61 -1.52
C PHE A 145 -20.61 18.74 -1.55
N ALA A 146 -21.48 18.77 -2.56
CA ALA A 146 -22.53 19.78 -2.66
C ALA A 146 -23.66 19.57 -1.64
N HIS A 147 -23.74 18.40 -1.00
CA HIS A 147 -24.84 18.01 -0.10
C HIS A 147 -24.38 17.84 1.37
N THR A 148 -23.13 18.18 1.68
CA THR A 148 -22.54 18.21 3.04
C THR A 148 -22.35 19.63 3.55
#